data_AF-A0A7X6UI36-F1
#
_entry.id   AF-A0A7X6UI36-F1
#
_cell.length_a   1.000
_cell.length_b   1.000
_cell.length_c   1.000
_cell.angle_alpha   90.00
_cell.angle_beta   90.00
_cell.angle_gamma   90.00
#
_symmetry.space_group_name_H-M   'P 1'
#
loop_
_entity.id
_entity.type
_entity.pdbx_description
1 polymer ?
#
loop_
_entity_poly.entity_id
_entity_poly.type
_entity_poly.pdbx_seq_one_letter_code
_entity_poly.pdbx_strand_id
1 'polypeptide(L)'
;MLRDEALTLLKDYLHDENHIKHSLAVEAIMRGVAAHLGEDVEKYGLTGLLHDIDYNMTGEEPFKHSLLGAEILEKQGLPEDLV
;
A
#
# COMPACT_ATOMS: atom_id res chain seq x y z
N MET A 1 -5.04 -10.33 4.93
CA MET A 1 -4.92 -10.23 3.47
C MET A 1 -3.59 -10.84 3.05
N LEU A 2 -3.57 -11.67 2.02
CA LEU A 2 -2.35 -12.19 1.41
C LEU A 2 -1.74 -11.18 0.43
N ARG A 3 -0.43 -11.22 0.21
CA ARG A 3 0.28 -10.30 -0.71
C ARG A 3 -0.34 -10.25 -2.11
N ASP A 4 -0.75 -11.40 -2.66
CA ASP A 4 -1.33 -11.45 -4.01
C ASP A 4 -2.73 -10.82 -4.07
N GLU A 5 -3.49 -10.90 -2.98
CA GLU A 5 -4.77 -10.20 -2.83
C GLU A 5 -4.53 -8.68 -2.77
N ALA A 6 -3.53 -8.24 -1.99
CA ALA A 6 -3.14 -6.84 -1.90
C ALA A 6 -2.65 -6.29 -3.26
N LEU A 7 -1.88 -7.07 -4.02
CA LEU A 7 -1.42 -6.66 -5.35
C LEU A 7 -2.58 -6.57 -6.35
N THR A 8 -3.58 -7.45 -6.24
CA THR A 8 -4.78 -7.39 -7.06
C THR A 8 -5.57 -6.13 -6.72
N LEU A 9 -5.81 -5.89 -5.43
CA LEU A 9 -6.46 -4.69 -4.93
C LEU A 9 -5.74 -3.42 -5.41
N LEU A 10 -4.41 -3.36 -5.29
CA LEU A 10 -3.62 -2.21 -5.73
C LEU A 10 -3.86 -1.91 -7.21
N LYS A 11 -3.93 -2.93 -8.07
CA LYS A 11 -4.18 -2.77 -9.52
C LYS A 11 -5.62 -2.38 -9.85
N ASP A 12 -6.56 -2.60 -8.94
CA ASP A 12 -7.94 -2.15 -9.09
C ASP A 12 -8.06 -0.63 -8.87
N TYR A 13 -7.16 -0.03 -8.09
CA TYR A 13 -7.17 1.42 -7.80
C TYR A 13 -6.08 2.21 -8.54
N LEU A 14 -4.92 1.59 -8.80
CA LEU A 14 -3.82 2.18 -9.56
C LEU A 14 -3.79 1.65 -10.99
N HIS A 15 -3.85 2.58 -11.95
CA HIS A 15 -3.99 2.24 -13.37
C HIS A 15 -2.77 2.56 -14.21
N ASP A 16 -1.81 3.34 -13.70
CA ASP A 16 -0.56 3.57 -14.39
C ASP A 16 0.56 2.68 -13.86
N GLU A 17 1.41 2.24 -14.79
CA GLU A 17 2.49 1.32 -14.45
C GLU A 17 3.55 1.93 -13.53
N ASN A 18 3.71 3.26 -13.51
CA ASN A 18 4.77 3.90 -12.73
C ASN A 18 4.44 3.85 -11.24
N HIS A 19 3.20 4.16 -10.84
CA HIS A 19 2.80 4.05 -9.43
C HIS A 19 2.72 2.59 -8.96
N ILE A 20 2.37 1.65 -9.84
CA ILE A 20 2.48 0.21 -9.53
C ILE A 20 3.94 -0.20 -9.30
N LYS A 21 4.86 0.21 -10.18
CA LYS A 21 6.31 -0.07 -10.03
C LYS A 21 6.88 0.58 -8.78
N HIS A 22 6.45 1.80 -8.46
CA HIS A 22 6.81 2.51 -7.22
C HIS A 22 6.37 1.71 -5.99
N SER A 23 5.10 1.30 -5.93
CA SER A 23 4.56 0.50 -4.81
C SER A 23 5.32 -0.83 -4.63
N LEU A 24 5.65 -1.51 -5.73
CA LEU A 24 6.47 -2.73 -5.68
C LEU A 24 7.90 -2.48 -5.18
N ALA A 25 8.50 -1.34 -5.53
CA ALA A 25 9.83 -0.96 -5.04
C ALA A 25 9.79 -0.65 -3.54
N VAL A 26 8.78 0.09 -3.08
CA VAL A 26 8.57 0.42 -1.66
C VAL A 26 8.30 -0.84 -0.85
N GLU A 27 7.48 -1.77 -1.34
CA GLU A 27 7.31 -3.10 -0.74
C GLU A 27 8.67 -3.78 -0.52
N ALA A 28 9.50 -3.88 -1.56
CA ALA A 28 10.81 -4.54 -1.47
C ALA A 28 11.73 -3.87 -0.43
N ILE A 29 11.73 -2.54 -0.40
CA ILE A 29 12.50 -1.76 0.58
C ILE A 29 11.99 -2.04 1.99
N MET A 30 10.67 -1.95 2.22
CA MET A 30 10.06 -2.14 3.53
C MET A 30 10.29 -3.55 4.07
N ARG A 31 10.22 -4.57 3.21
CA ARG A 31 10.59 -5.96 3.57
C ARG A 31 12.05 -6.08 4.01
N GLY A 32 12.97 -5.43 3.28
CA GLY A 32 14.39 -5.40 3.62
C GLY A 32 14.68 -4.69 4.94
N VAL A 33 14.04 -3.54 5.17
CA VAL A 33 14.15 -2.77 6.42
C VAL A 33 13.59 -3.56 7.60
N ALA A 34 12.39 -4.15 7.45
CA ALA A 34 11.79 -4.96 8.51
C ALA A 34 12.66 -6.16 8.88
N ALA A 35 13.20 -6.87 7.88
CA ALA A 35 14.13 -7.97 8.12
C ALA A 35 15.40 -7.53 8.86
N HIS A 36 15.94 -6.35 8.52
CA HIS A 36 17.12 -5.78 9.19
C HIS A 36 16.85 -5.41 10.65
N LEU A 37 15.65 -4.92 10.95
CA LEU A 37 15.24 -4.49 12.29
C LEU A 37 14.65 -5.62 13.14
N GLY A 38 14.41 -6.81 12.58
CA GLY A 38 13.77 -7.93 13.28
C GLY A 38 12.26 -7.76 13.45
N GLU A 39 11.63 -7.00 12.55
CA GLU A 39 10.20 -6.70 12.51
C GLU A 39 9.44 -7.69 11.60
N ASP A 40 8.11 -7.58 11.57
CA ASP A 40 7.23 -8.41 10.73
C ASP A 40 7.35 -8.05 9.24
N VAL A 41 8.14 -8.82 8.50
CA VAL A 41 8.41 -8.61 7.07
C VAL A 41 7.14 -8.59 6.21
N GLU A 42 6.15 -9.42 6.51
CA GLU A 42 4.93 -9.49 5.70
C GLU A 42 4.05 -8.28 5.97
N LYS A 43 3.92 -7.88 7.24
CA LYS A 43 3.23 -6.66 7.63
C LYS A 43 3.79 -5.42 6.93
N TYR A 44 5.09 -5.18 7.09
CA TYR A 44 5.75 -4.00 6.50
C TYR A 44 5.78 -4.07 4.97
N GLY A 45 5.85 -5.27 4.38
CA GLY A 45 5.68 -5.46 2.94
C GLY A 45 4.30 -5.01 2.44
N LEU A 46 3.23 -5.42 3.12
CA LEU A 46 1.87 -4.98 2.80
C LEU A 46 1.71 -3.46 2.96
N THR A 47 2.24 -2.88 4.04
CA THR A 47 2.25 -1.42 4.24
C THR A 47 2.92 -0.72 3.06
N GLY A 48 4.11 -1.17 2.64
CA GLY A 48 4.82 -0.58 1.51
C GLY A 48 4.08 -0.75 0.18
N LEU A 49 3.43 -1.89 -0.04
CA LEU A 49 2.70 -2.18 -1.27
C LEU A 49 1.44 -1.30 -1.42
N LEU A 50 0.76 -0.99 -0.31
CA LEU A 50 -0.55 -0.34 -0.33
C LEU A 50 -0.53 1.15 0.06
N HIS A 51 0.62 1.71 0.44
CA HIS A 51 0.72 3.07 0.98
C HIS A 51 0.11 4.17 0.09
N ASP A 52 0.20 4.01 -1.24
CA ASP A 52 -0.28 4.97 -2.24
C ASP A 52 -1.51 4.46 -3.02
N ILE A 53 -2.30 3.53 -2.46
CA ILE A 53 -3.43 2.91 -3.16
C ILE A 53 -4.46 3.92 -3.71
N ASP A 54 -4.60 5.09 -3.10
CA ASP A 54 -5.57 6.12 -3.46
C ASP A 54 -5.05 7.15 -4.49
N TYR A 55 -3.79 7.04 -4.92
CA TYR A 55 -3.11 8.12 -5.64
C TYR A 55 -3.81 8.57 -6.94
N ASN A 56 -4.35 7.63 -7.73
CA ASN A 56 -5.10 8.01 -8.95
C ASN A 56 -6.44 8.70 -8.64
N MET A 57 -7.01 8.52 -7.45
CA MET A 57 -8.27 9.14 -7.05
C MET A 57 -8.07 10.54 -6.48
N THR A 58 -6.88 10.83 -5.95
CA THR A 58 -6.61 12.08 -5.22
C THR A 58 -6.22 13.23 -6.15
N GLY A 59 -5.72 12.96 -7.35
CA GLY A 59 -5.61 13.91 -8.47
C GLY A 59 -5.25 15.36 -8.09
N GLU A 60 -6.18 16.30 -8.31
CA GLU A 60 -6.04 17.72 -8.00
C GLU A 60 -6.25 18.07 -6.50
N GLU A 61 -6.65 17.10 -5.69
CA GLU A 61 -6.93 17.21 -4.26
C GLU A 61 -5.91 16.38 -3.42
N PRO A 62 -4.61 16.69 -3.48
CA PRO A 62 -3.57 15.91 -2.80
C PRO A 62 -3.72 15.89 -1.27
N PHE A 63 -4.48 16.81 -0.68
CA PHE A 63 -4.79 16.79 0.75
C PHE A 63 -5.72 15.63 1.17
N LYS A 64 -6.37 14.95 0.20
CA LYS A 64 -7.16 13.74 0.44
C LYS A 64 -6.33 12.46 0.41
N HIS A 65 -5.09 12.55 -0.10
CA HIS A 65 -4.18 11.42 -0.13
C HIS A 65 -3.91 10.91 1.29
N SER A 66 -3.73 9.60 1.39
CA SER A 66 -3.65 8.83 2.62
C SER A 66 -4.97 8.77 3.41
N LEU A 67 -5.82 9.81 3.41
CA LEU A 67 -7.15 9.74 4.02
C LEU A 67 -8.07 8.78 3.27
N LEU A 68 -8.10 8.89 1.94
CA LEU A 68 -8.86 7.98 1.10
C LEU A 68 -8.22 6.59 1.07
N GLY A 69 -6.90 6.52 1.10
CA GLY A 69 -6.14 5.28 1.26
C GLY A 69 -6.56 4.52 2.51
N ALA A 70 -6.52 5.18 3.67
CA ALA A 70 -6.99 4.62 4.95
C ALA A 70 -8.43 4.10 4.83
N GLU A 71 -9.37 4.89 4.30
CA GLU A 71 -10.76 4.44 4.11
C GLU A 71 -10.88 3.19 3.22
N ILE A 72 -10.07 3.09 2.15
CA ILE A 72 -10.04 1.91 1.28
C ILE A 72 -9.56 0.70 2.08
N LEU A 73 -8.46 0.83 2.83
CA LEU A 73 -7.86 -0.26 3.60
C LEU A 73 -8.75 -0.73 4.75
N GLU A 74 -9.43 0.17 5.45
CA GLU A 74 -10.44 -0.17 6.47
C GLU A 74 -11.58 -0.98 5.87
N LYS A 75 -12.10 -0.57 4.71
CA LYS A 75 -13.20 -1.28 4.02
C LYS A 75 -12.78 -2.68 3.57
N GLN A 76 -11.50 -2.90 3.31
CA GLN A 76 -10.93 -4.22 3.00
C GLN A 76 -10.62 -5.06 4.24
N GLY A 77 -10.85 -4.54 5.44
CA GLY A 77 -10.68 -5.25 6.70
C GLY A 77 -9.22 -5.43 7.12
N LEU A 78 -8.32 -4.53 6.69
CA LEU A 78 -6.97 -4.49 7.24
C LEU A 78 -6.98 -3.99 8.69
N PRO A 79 -6.04 -4.45 9.53
CA PRO A 79 -5.95 -3.99 10.91
C PRO A 79 -5.46 -2.54 10.98
N GLU A 80 -5.83 -1.85 12.06
CA GLU A 80 -5.62 -0.40 12.28
C GLU A 80 -4.15 0.03 12.16
N ASP A 81 -3.22 -0.87 12.42
CA ASP A 81 -1.79 -0.60 12.31
C ASP A 81 -1.22 -0.70 10.89
N LEU A 82 -2.05 -1.01 9.88
CA LEU A 82 -1.76 -0.87 8.45
C LEU A 82 -2.59 0.20 7.74
N VAL A 83 -3.59 0.76 8.43
CA VAL A 83 -4.55 1.76 7.91
C VAL A 83 -4.01 3.17 8.11
#